data_AF-A0A2J0LEE4-F1
#
_entry.id   AF-A0A2J0LEE4-F1
#
_cell.length_a   1.000
_cell.length_b   1.000
_cell.length_c   1.000
_cell.angle_alpha   90.00
_cell.angle_beta   90.00
_cell.angle_gamma   90.00
#
_symmetry.space_group_name_H-M   'P 1'
#
loop_
_entity.id
_entity.type
_entity.pdbx_description
1 polymer ?
#
loop_
_entity_poly.entity_id
_entity_poly.type
_entity_poly.pdbx_seq_one_letter_code
_entity_poly.pdbx_strand_id
1 'polypeptide(L)'
;MSDSIKIILDGKTCECPIITGVEGYKAVDISKLLAATSHITFDNGFANTGACVSKITFVDGGNGILRYRGYPIQELAQHVTFTETAYLLLEGELPTARQLQTFDRSVTKHLALPGGVLKSLESYPKQGHPMGALAAMICSLAGHYPESLNPDPSADEIREIIFQMLAKTNTLAACSYRHFSGKEFISPRKDLDYESNFLHMMFSTAKKDYHPDETVVSAIRTLLVLHADHEQNCSTSTVRLAGSSKANLFASISAGVCALWGPLHGGANQEVMEMLEVIHADGGDVQKFVNRAKGKGSSDKVRLMGFGHRVYKNYDPRAKIIKRRCMDILKKLGVHDPLLEVALKL
;
A
#
# COMPACT_ATOMS: atom_id res chain seq x y z
N MET A 1 15.10 -36.30 11.07
CA MET A 1 14.84 -36.27 9.61
C MET A 1 13.96 -35.06 9.37
N SER A 2 14.20 -34.27 8.33
CA SER A 2 13.28 -33.20 7.95
C SER A 2 11.97 -33.83 7.49
N ASP A 3 10.83 -33.34 8.01
CA ASP A 3 9.51 -33.76 7.52
C ASP A 3 9.46 -33.58 5.99
N SER A 4 9.06 -34.62 5.26
CA SER A 4 8.90 -34.60 3.81
C SER A 4 7.64 -35.36 3.39
N ILE A 5 7.10 -35.01 2.22
CA ILE A 5 6.05 -35.78 1.56
C ILE A 5 6.56 -36.34 0.25
N LYS A 6 5.87 -37.34 -0.30
CA LYS A 6 6.15 -37.90 -1.61
C LYS A 6 4.99 -37.62 -2.55
N ILE A 7 5.29 -37.07 -3.71
CA ILE A 7 4.35 -36.94 -4.83
C ILE A 7 4.72 -38.02 -5.86
N ILE A 8 3.77 -38.91 -6.17
CA ILE A 8 3.97 -40.02 -7.11
C ILE A 8 3.07 -39.79 -8.33
N LEU A 9 3.69 -39.65 -9.50
CA LEU A 9 3.01 -39.40 -10.79
C LEU A 9 3.64 -40.31 -11.84
N ASP A 10 2.84 -41.13 -12.53
CA ASP A 10 3.27 -42.07 -13.57
C ASP A 10 4.47 -42.95 -13.16
N GLY A 11 4.47 -43.42 -11.90
CA GLY A 11 5.55 -44.23 -11.34
C GLY A 11 6.83 -43.45 -10.99
N LYS A 12 6.92 -42.15 -11.29
CA LYS A 12 8.00 -41.27 -10.85
C LYS A 12 7.67 -40.69 -9.48
N THR A 13 8.66 -40.64 -8.60
CA THR A 13 8.50 -40.10 -7.23
C THR A 13 9.30 -38.80 -7.10
N CYS A 14 8.64 -37.75 -6.61
CA CYS A 14 9.30 -36.54 -6.12
C CYS A 14 9.20 -36.50 -4.60
N GLU A 15 10.35 -36.40 -3.93
CA GLU A 15 10.39 -36.13 -2.50
C GLU A 15 10.41 -34.62 -2.27
N CYS A 16 9.37 -34.12 -1.59
CA CYS A 16 9.12 -32.70 -1.37
C CYS A 16 9.26 -32.39 0.12
N PRO A 17 10.32 -31.66 0.52
CA PRO A 17 10.49 -31.21 1.91
C PRO A 17 9.32 -30.34 2.39
N ILE A 18 9.03 -30.41 3.69
CA ILE A 18 8.10 -29.49 4.34
C ILE A 18 8.89 -28.31 4.94
N ILE A 19 8.51 -27.10 4.57
CA ILE A 19 8.99 -25.85 5.16
C ILE A 19 7.97 -25.40 6.20
N THR A 20 8.39 -25.19 7.45
CA THR A 20 7.51 -24.71 8.53
C THR A 20 7.88 -23.28 8.91
N GLY A 21 6.91 -22.37 8.83
CA GLY A 21 7.06 -20.99 9.27
C GLY A 21 6.98 -20.85 10.79
N VAL A 22 7.39 -19.69 11.33
CA VAL A 22 7.40 -19.42 12.78
C VAL A 22 6.01 -19.45 13.41
N GLU A 23 4.96 -19.18 12.62
CA GLU A 23 3.55 -19.24 13.04
C GLU A 23 2.94 -20.66 12.82
N GLY A 24 3.77 -21.67 12.53
CA GLY A 24 3.36 -23.07 12.39
C GLY A 24 2.75 -23.47 11.05
N TYR A 25 2.54 -22.51 10.13
CA TYR A 25 2.09 -22.81 8.76
C TYR A 25 3.14 -23.63 8.01
N LYS A 26 2.68 -24.63 7.26
CA LYS A 26 3.52 -25.56 6.51
C LYS A 26 3.35 -25.34 5.01
N ALA A 27 4.47 -25.29 4.29
CA ALA A 27 4.52 -25.28 2.84
C ALA A 27 5.26 -26.52 2.34
N VAL A 28 4.90 -26.99 1.15
CA VAL A 28 5.56 -28.10 0.47
C VAL A 28 6.51 -27.53 -0.58
N ASP A 29 7.80 -27.83 -0.48
CA ASP A 29 8.78 -27.43 -1.49
C ASP A 29 8.67 -28.33 -2.72
N ILE A 30 8.07 -27.77 -3.77
CA ILE A 30 7.87 -28.43 -5.07
C ILE A 30 8.91 -27.99 -6.12
N SER A 31 10.01 -27.35 -5.74
CA SER A 31 11.03 -26.82 -6.67
C SER A 31 11.62 -27.89 -7.61
N LYS A 32 11.62 -29.16 -7.18
CA LYS A 32 12.13 -30.30 -7.95
C LYS A 32 11.04 -31.07 -8.72
N LEU A 33 9.75 -30.68 -8.60
CA LEU A 33 8.62 -31.45 -9.13
C LEU A 33 8.72 -31.66 -10.64
N LEU A 34 8.96 -30.57 -11.39
CA LEU A 34 9.06 -30.62 -12.85
C LEU A 34 10.22 -31.52 -13.30
N ALA A 35 11.41 -31.36 -12.72
CA ALA A 35 12.57 -32.17 -13.05
C ALA A 35 12.36 -33.65 -12.71
N ALA A 36 11.71 -33.95 -11.58
CA ALA A 36 11.49 -35.31 -11.10
C ALA A 36 10.37 -36.06 -11.84
N THR A 37 9.31 -35.35 -12.26
CA THR A 37 8.06 -35.99 -12.73
C THR A 37 7.62 -35.55 -14.11
N SER A 38 8.19 -34.50 -14.69
CA SER A 38 7.71 -33.85 -15.91
C SER A 38 6.33 -33.18 -15.76
N HIS A 39 5.87 -32.93 -14.54
CA HIS A 39 4.61 -32.26 -14.23
C HIS A 39 4.83 -30.89 -13.57
N ILE A 40 3.86 -29.99 -13.77
CA ILE A 40 3.75 -28.72 -13.03
C ILE A 40 2.48 -28.71 -12.18
N THR A 41 2.44 -27.85 -11.16
CA THR A 41 1.20 -27.54 -10.46
C THR A 41 0.39 -26.50 -11.24
N PHE A 42 -0.94 -26.59 -11.16
CA PHE A 42 -1.84 -25.59 -11.69
C PHE A 42 -2.60 -24.93 -10.54
N ASP A 43 -2.29 -23.66 -10.26
CA ASP A 43 -2.89 -22.87 -9.18
C ASP A 43 -3.18 -21.44 -9.66
N ASN A 44 -4.27 -21.30 -10.42
CA ASN A 44 -4.67 -20.02 -10.98
C ASN A 44 -4.93 -18.98 -9.86
N GLY A 45 -4.19 -17.87 -9.89
CA GLY A 45 -4.26 -16.84 -8.87
C GLY A 45 -3.48 -17.13 -7.59
N PHE A 46 -2.60 -18.15 -7.60
CA PHE A 46 -1.62 -18.46 -6.55
C PHE A 46 -2.22 -18.59 -5.14
N ALA A 47 -3.45 -19.13 -5.03
CA ALA A 47 -4.14 -19.21 -3.74
C ALA A 47 -3.49 -20.24 -2.79
N ASN A 48 -2.80 -21.23 -3.33
CA ASN A 48 -2.16 -22.33 -2.61
C ASN A 48 -0.62 -22.31 -2.75
N THR A 49 -0.06 -21.25 -3.34
CA THR A 49 1.36 -21.15 -3.70
C THR A 49 2.08 -20.12 -2.83
N GLY A 50 2.96 -20.58 -1.94
CA GLY A 50 3.88 -19.71 -1.20
C GLY A 50 5.06 -19.30 -2.07
N ALA A 51 5.05 -18.07 -2.59
CA ALA A 51 6.06 -17.61 -3.55
C ALA A 51 7.43 -17.25 -2.93
N CYS A 52 7.50 -16.98 -1.62
CA CYS A 52 8.75 -16.64 -0.95
C CYS A 52 8.72 -16.90 0.56
N VAL A 53 9.91 -16.91 1.17
CA VAL A 53 10.07 -16.81 2.62
C VAL A 53 10.19 -15.33 2.98
N SER A 54 9.42 -14.89 3.97
CA SER A 54 9.41 -13.49 4.44
C SER A 54 9.50 -13.42 5.97
N LYS A 55 10.11 -12.34 6.46
CA LYS A 55 10.18 -11.98 7.89
C LYS A 55 9.57 -10.59 8.15
N ILE A 56 8.85 -10.03 7.18
CA ILE A 56 8.38 -8.63 7.21
C ILE A 56 7.02 -8.54 7.89
N THR A 57 6.01 -9.20 7.33
CA THR A 57 4.63 -9.10 7.77
C THR A 57 4.00 -10.47 7.86
N PHE A 58 3.15 -10.65 8.86
CA PHE A 58 2.31 -11.84 9.00
C PHE A 58 0.84 -11.43 9.04
N VAL A 59 0.00 -12.22 8.36
CA VAL A 59 -1.44 -12.04 8.32
C VAL A 59 -2.13 -13.37 8.61
N ASP A 60 -3.02 -13.37 9.60
CA ASP A 60 -4.01 -14.44 9.81
C ASP A 60 -5.40 -13.88 9.54
N GLY A 61 -5.92 -14.22 8.37
CA GLY A 61 -7.24 -13.79 7.92
C GLY A 61 -8.41 -14.40 8.70
N GLY A 62 -8.22 -15.58 9.30
CA GLY A 62 -9.25 -16.22 10.12
C GLY A 62 -9.43 -15.50 11.46
N ASN A 63 -8.32 -15.14 12.09
CA ASN A 63 -8.29 -14.52 13.41
C ASN A 63 -8.20 -12.99 13.38
N GLY A 64 -8.11 -12.36 12.20
CA GLY A 64 -8.00 -10.91 12.08
C GLY A 64 -6.67 -10.36 12.60
N ILE A 65 -5.58 -11.10 12.42
CA ILE A 65 -4.25 -10.72 12.89
C ILE A 65 -3.47 -10.10 11.74
N LEU A 66 -2.85 -8.95 12.01
CA LEU A 66 -1.85 -8.31 11.17
C LEU A 66 -0.69 -7.89 12.06
N ARG A 67 0.52 -8.35 11.72
CA ARG A 67 1.74 -8.03 12.45
C ARG A 67 2.82 -7.55 11.50
N TYR A 68 3.48 -6.44 11.83
CA TYR A 68 4.73 -6.04 11.19
C TYR A 68 5.89 -6.41 12.11
N ARG A 69 6.83 -7.23 11.62
CA ARG A 69 7.98 -7.72 12.40
C ARG A 69 7.59 -8.34 13.76
N GLY A 70 6.39 -8.92 13.84
CA GLY A 70 5.83 -9.49 15.08
C GLY A 70 4.98 -8.53 15.92
N TYR A 71 5.09 -7.21 15.73
CA TYR A 71 4.29 -6.22 16.45
C TYR A 71 2.85 -6.17 15.93
N PRO A 72 1.82 -6.26 16.79
CA PRO A 72 0.42 -6.11 16.38
C PRO A 72 0.15 -4.74 15.76
N ILE A 73 -0.58 -4.70 14.65
CA ILE A 73 -0.87 -3.45 13.94
C ILE A 73 -1.61 -2.42 14.82
N GLN A 74 -2.41 -2.88 15.78
CA GLN A 74 -3.17 -2.03 16.69
C GLN A 74 -2.25 -1.23 17.62
N GLU A 75 -1.11 -1.81 18.00
CA GLU A 75 -0.11 -1.13 18.83
C GLU A 75 0.66 -0.10 18.01
N LEU A 76 1.09 -0.49 16.80
CA LEU A 76 1.81 0.42 15.92
C LEU A 76 0.97 1.64 15.55
N ALA A 77 -0.27 1.45 15.12
CA ALA A 77 -1.16 2.53 14.72
C ALA A 77 -1.54 3.50 15.87
N GLN A 78 -1.25 3.17 17.12
CA GLN A 78 -1.49 4.03 18.28
C GLN A 78 -0.24 4.76 18.75
N HIS A 79 0.95 4.18 18.56
CA HIS A 79 2.15 4.61 19.28
C HIS A 79 3.33 5.00 18.40
N VAL A 80 3.33 4.65 17.12
CA VAL A 80 4.46 4.95 16.23
C VAL A 80 4.07 5.86 15.07
N THR A 81 5.05 6.62 14.61
CA THR A 81 4.97 7.43 13.40
C THR A 81 5.12 6.57 12.14
N PHE A 82 4.81 7.16 10.99
CA PHE A 82 5.06 6.47 9.73
C PHE A 82 6.55 6.21 9.49
N THR A 83 7.45 7.13 9.85
CA THR A 83 8.89 6.94 9.63
C THR A 83 9.49 5.87 10.56
N GLU A 84 9.01 5.75 11.79
CA GLU A 84 9.33 4.62 12.68
C GLU A 84 8.84 3.28 12.09
N THR A 85 7.63 3.27 11.51
CA THR A 85 7.10 2.06 10.85
C THR A 85 7.91 1.70 9.61
N ALA A 86 8.29 2.68 8.79
CA ALA A 86 9.16 2.46 7.63
C ALA A 86 10.53 1.91 8.05
N TYR A 87 11.13 2.47 9.11
CA TYR A 87 12.36 1.96 9.70
C TYR A 87 12.20 0.51 10.16
N LEU A 88 11.15 0.19 10.92
CA LEU A 88 10.84 -1.16 11.40
C LEU A 88 10.73 -2.16 10.23
N LEU A 89 10.01 -1.80 9.17
CA LEU A 89 9.83 -2.66 8.01
C LEU A 89 11.13 -2.89 7.25
N LEU A 90 12.02 -1.91 7.19
CA LEU A 90 13.31 -2.03 6.51
C LEU A 90 14.37 -2.77 7.34
N GLU A 91 14.56 -2.36 8.59
CA GLU A 91 15.67 -2.78 9.45
C GLU A 91 15.30 -3.96 10.36
N GLY A 92 14.01 -4.23 10.56
CA GLY A 92 13.51 -5.38 11.32
C GLY A 92 13.18 -5.10 12.78
N GLU A 93 13.63 -3.98 13.34
CA GLU A 93 13.41 -3.55 14.72
C GLU A 93 13.02 -2.08 14.78
N LEU A 94 12.38 -1.65 15.87
CA LEU A 94 12.05 -0.24 16.09
C LEU A 94 13.33 0.60 16.32
N PRO A 95 13.39 1.84 15.80
CA PRO A 95 14.59 2.66 15.94
C PRO A 95 14.74 3.21 17.36
N THR A 96 15.99 3.37 17.80
CA THR A 96 16.32 4.31 18.88
C THR A 96 16.14 5.76 18.41
N ALA A 97 16.00 6.71 19.34
CA ALA A 97 15.85 8.13 19.00
C ALA A 97 16.95 8.68 18.05
N ARG A 98 18.20 8.22 18.21
CA ARG A 98 19.32 8.61 17.34
C ARG A 98 19.21 8.00 15.94
N GLN A 99 18.80 6.75 15.84
CA GLN A 99 18.57 6.09 14.55
C GLN A 99 17.41 6.75 13.81
N LEU A 100 16.30 7.04 14.50
CA LEU A 100 15.16 7.73 13.91
C LEU A 100 15.54 9.12 13.40
N GLN A 101 16.22 9.93 14.21
CA GLN A 101 16.69 11.25 13.78
C GLN A 101 17.59 11.16 12.53
N THR A 102 18.43 10.13 12.44
CA THR A 102 19.31 9.92 11.28
C THR A 102 18.48 9.53 10.05
N PHE A 103 17.52 8.62 10.22
CA PHE A 103 16.60 8.20 9.17
C PHE A 103 15.77 9.37 8.63
N ASP A 104 15.15 10.15 9.50
CA ASP A 104 14.35 11.32 9.14
C ASP A 104 15.17 12.37 8.38
N ARG A 105 16.42 12.63 8.82
CA ARG A 105 17.32 13.55 8.10
C ARG A 105 17.67 13.03 6.71
N SER A 106 17.92 11.73 6.57
CA SER A 106 18.20 11.12 5.26
C SER A 106 17.00 11.25 4.33
N VAL A 107 15.78 10.95 4.78
CA VAL A 107 14.56 11.15 3.97
C VAL A 107 14.37 12.64 3.63
N THR A 108 14.51 13.53 4.61
CA THR A 108 14.32 14.98 4.45
C THR A 108 15.26 15.60 3.41
N LYS A 109 16.49 15.08 3.28
CA LYS A 109 17.46 15.52 2.26
C LYS A 109 16.93 15.36 0.82
N HIS A 110 16.03 14.39 0.58
CA HIS A 110 15.57 14.03 -0.77
C HIS A 110 14.18 14.54 -1.15
N LEU A 111 13.54 15.39 -0.32
CA LEU A 111 12.17 15.87 -0.53
C LEU A 111 11.95 16.58 -1.88
N ALA A 112 12.94 17.33 -2.37
CA ALA A 112 12.82 18.09 -3.61
C ALA A 112 12.76 17.17 -4.84
N LEU A 113 11.82 17.44 -5.75
CA LEU A 113 11.73 16.74 -7.03
C LEU A 113 12.64 17.37 -8.08
N PRO A 114 13.23 16.56 -8.99
CA PRO A 114 13.92 17.11 -10.15
C PRO A 114 12.97 17.98 -10.99
N GLY A 115 13.45 19.11 -11.50
CA GLY A 115 12.62 20.03 -12.29
C GLY A 115 12.02 19.40 -13.56
N GLY A 116 12.71 18.43 -14.16
CA GLY A 116 12.18 17.66 -15.30
C GLY A 116 10.95 16.82 -14.95
N VAL A 117 10.91 16.23 -13.74
CA VAL A 117 9.77 15.46 -13.25
C VAL A 117 8.57 16.37 -13.00
N LEU A 118 8.78 17.54 -12.38
CA LEU A 118 7.71 18.51 -12.15
C LEU A 118 7.08 18.98 -13.47
N LYS A 119 7.90 19.37 -14.45
CA LYS A 119 7.42 19.77 -15.79
C LYS A 119 6.68 18.63 -16.51
N SER A 120 7.16 17.40 -16.34
CA SER A 120 6.49 16.23 -16.90
C SER A 120 5.11 16.02 -16.27
N LEU A 121 4.98 16.18 -14.95
CA LEU A 121 3.69 16.13 -14.28
C LEU A 121 2.74 17.25 -14.75
N GLU A 122 3.25 18.48 -14.91
CA GLU A 122 2.47 19.62 -15.42
C GLU A 122 1.91 19.38 -16.83
N SER A 123 2.57 18.54 -17.63
CA SER A 123 2.15 18.20 -18.99
C SER A 123 0.94 17.25 -19.06
N TYR A 124 0.58 16.59 -17.95
CA TYR A 124 -0.55 15.68 -17.93
C TYR A 124 -1.88 16.43 -18.08
N PRO A 125 -2.87 15.90 -18.83
CA PRO A 125 -4.21 16.49 -18.89
C PRO A 125 -4.84 16.57 -17.51
N LYS A 126 -5.53 17.67 -17.20
CA LYS A 126 -6.20 17.88 -15.90
C LYS A 126 -7.33 16.90 -15.61
N GLN A 127 -7.88 16.26 -16.65
CA GLN A 127 -8.92 15.23 -16.56
C GLN A 127 -8.35 13.81 -16.41
N GLY A 128 -7.03 13.65 -16.46
CA GLY A 128 -6.37 12.35 -16.27
C GLY A 128 -6.50 11.84 -14.84
N HIS A 129 -6.18 10.57 -14.63
CA HIS A 129 -6.22 9.96 -13.31
C HIS A 129 -4.88 10.14 -12.55
N PRO A 130 -4.87 10.61 -11.29
CA PRO A 130 -3.66 10.84 -10.50
C PRO A 130 -2.71 9.64 -10.40
N MET A 131 -3.24 8.42 -10.33
CA MET A 131 -2.44 7.20 -10.22
C MET A 131 -1.57 6.91 -11.45
N GLY A 132 -2.07 7.20 -12.67
CA GLY A 132 -1.31 7.00 -13.90
C GLY A 132 -0.11 7.96 -13.96
N ALA A 133 -0.32 9.23 -13.59
CA ALA A 133 0.75 10.21 -13.48
C ALA A 133 1.76 9.81 -12.39
N LEU A 134 1.30 9.36 -11.21
CA LEU A 134 2.17 8.93 -10.12
C LEU A 134 3.10 7.79 -10.55
N ALA A 135 2.55 6.73 -11.18
CA ALA A 135 3.35 5.61 -11.68
C ALA A 135 4.40 6.08 -12.69
N ALA A 136 3.99 6.87 -13.69
CA ALA A 136 4.91 7.40 -14.71
C ALA A 136 6.01 8.28 -14.11
N MET A 137 5.68 9.17 -13.17
CA MET A 137 6.65 10.05 -12.54
C MET A 137 7.63 9.26 -11.65
N ILE A 138 7.18 8.25 -10.93
CA ILE A 138 8.06 7.36 -10.17
C ILE A 138 9.04 6.66 -11.10
N CYS A 139 8.58 6.08 -12.21
CA CYS A 139 9.47 5.42 -13.18
C CYS A 139 10.48 6.42 -13.78
N SER A 140 10.03 7.64 -14.09
CA SER A 140 10.88 8.70 -14.64
C SER A 140 12.02 9.12 -13.72
N LEU A 141 11.93 8.87 -12.40
CA LEU A 141 13.01 9.18 -11.47
C LEU A 141 14.28 8.41 -11.81
N ALA A 142 14.19 7.20 -12.38
CA ALA A 142 15.36 6.42 -12.78
C ALA A 142 16.27 7.17 -13.78
N GLY A 143 15.71 8.01 -14.65
CA GLY A 143 16.48 8.85 -15.59
C GLY A 143 17.18 10.04 -14.92
N HIS A 144 16.75 10.43 -13.72
CA HIS A 144 17.36 11.51 -12.94
C HIS A 144 18.36 11.02 -11.89
N TYR A 145 18.39 9.71 -11.63
CA TYR A 145 19.28 9.05 -10.67
C TYR A 145 19.97 7.85 -11.34
N PRO A 146 20.95 8.08 -12.23
CA PRO A 146 21.62 7.00 -12.97
C PRO A 146 22.26 5.93 -12.09
N GLU A 147 22.66 6.29 -10.86
CA GLU A 147 23.16 5.36 -9.84
C GLU A 147 22.15 4.27 -9.50
N SER A 148 20.84 4.53 -9.67
CA SER A 148 19.78 3.55 -9.46
C SER A 148 19.73 2.46 -10.52
N LEU A 149 20.46 2.62 -11.63
CA LEU A 149 20.49 1.67 -12.73
C LEU A 149 21.57 0.59 -12.56
N ASN A 150 22.39 0.65 -11.50
CA ASN A 150 23.34 -0.41 -11.18
C ASN A 150 22.57 -1.73 -10.94
N PRO A 151 22.81 -2.81 -11.73
CA PRO A 151 22.11 -4.09 -11.56
C PRO A 151 22.57 -4.87 -10.32
N ASP A 152 23.72 -4.52 -9.74
CA ASP A 152 24.28 -5.13 -8.54
C ASP A 152 24.70 -4.03 -7.53
N PRO A 153 23.72 -3.27 -6.99
CA PRO A 153 24.00 -2.16 -6.09
C PRO A 153 24.45 -2.66 -4.72
N SER A 154 25.37 -1.92 -4.11
CA SER A 154 25.75 -2.06 -2.71
C SER A 154 24.56 -1.74 -1.78
N ALA A 155 24.65 -2.19 -0.53
CA ALA A 155 23.63 -1.90 0.47
C ALA A 155 23.40 -0.40 0.70
N ASP A 156 24.46 0.41 0.61
CA ASP A 156 24.36 1.86 0.78
C ASP A 156 23.73 2.55 -0.43
N GLU A 157 24.00 2.08 -1.65
CA GLU A 157 23.31 2.56 -2.86
C GLU A 157 21.81 2.24 -2.79
N ILE A 158 21.44 1.02 -2.42
CA ILE A 158 20.03 0.63 -2.21
C ILE A 158 19.39 1.54 -1.16
N ARG A 159 20.09 1.78 -0.04
CA ARG A 159 19.57 2.61 1.06
C ARG A 159 19.34 4.06 0.63
N GLU A 160 20.25 4.67 -0.13
CA GLU A 160 20.05 6.04 -0.65
C GLU A 160 18.81 6.08 -1.58
N ILE A 161 18.64 5.08 -2.46
CA ILE A 161 17.48 5.01 -3.36
C ILE A 161 16.18 4.82 -2.57
N ILE A 162 16.19 4.05 -1.48
CA ILE A 162 15.03 3.91 -0.58
C ILE A 162 14.65 5.26 0.05
N PHE A 163 15.62 6.03 0.54
CA PHE A 163 15.36 7.37 1.08
C PHE A 163 14.79 8.32 0.01
N GLN A 164 15.34 8.26 -1.21
CA GLN A 164 14.78 8.99 -2.35
C GLN A 164 13.33 8.57 -2.63
N MET A 165 13.03 7.26 -2.63
CA MET A 165 11.69 6.75 -2.87
C MET A 165 10.69 7.23 -1.81
N LEU A 166 11.03 7.09 -0.52
CA LEU A 166 10.17 7.53 0.60
C LEU A 166 9.87 9.02 0.54
N ALA A 167 10.88 9.85 0.29
CA ALA A 167 10.74 11.30 0.23
C ALA A 167 9.95 11.74 -1.00
N LYS A 168 10.30 11.21 -2.18
CA LYS A 168 9.76 11.69 -3.45
C LYS A 168 8.36 11.19 -3.71
N THR A 169 8.00 10.00 -3.23
CA THR A 169 6.62 9.51 -3.31
C THR A 169 5.68 10.45 -2.54
N ASN A 170 6.10 10.95 -1.37
CA ASN A 170 5.34 11.93 -0.60
C ASN A 170 5.10 13.23 -1.40
N THR A 171 6.19 13.81 -1.92
CA THR A 171 6.12 15.05 -2.71
C THR A 171 5.33 14.85 -4.00
N LEU A 172 5.53 13.74 -4.72
CA LEU A 172 4.80 13.42 -5.95
C LEU A 172 3.30 13.26 -5.71
N ALA A 173 2.90 12.59 -4.63
CA ALA A 173 1.49 12.44 -4.29
C ALA A 173 0.82 13.81 -4.05
N ALA A 174 1.48 14.70 -3.29
CA ALA A 174 0.98 16.04 -3.03
C ALA A 174 0.95 16.90 -4.32
N CYS A 175 2.02 16.90 -5.11
CA CYS A 175 2.06 17.59 -6.40
C CYS A 175 1.00 17.07 -7.37
N SER A 176 0.77 15.75 -7.40
CA SER A 176 -0.27 15.14 -8.23
C SER A 176 -1.66 15.66 -7.83
N TYR A 177 -2.02 15.60 -6.55
CA TYR A 177 -3.27 16.20 -6.05
C TYR A 177 -3.46 17.65 -6.52
N ARG A 178 -2.41 18.47 -6.38
CA ARG A 178 -2.47 19.88 -6.77
C ARG A 178 -2.62 20.07 -8.27
N HIS A 179 -1.88 19.31 -9.07
CA HIS A 179 -1.96 19.36 -10.52
C HIS A 179 -3.40 19.11 -10.97
N PHE A 180 -3.99 17.99 -10.56
CA PHE A 180 -5.36 17.60 -10.95
C PHE A 180 -6.43 18.51 -10.32
N SER A 181 -6.12 19.19 -9.21
CA SER A 181 -6.98 20.22 -8.61
C SER A 181 -6.79 21.62 -9.20
N GLY A 182 -5.93 21.80 -10.21
CA GLY A 182 -5.66 23.12 -10.81
C GLY A 182 -4.90 24.09 -9.89
N LYS A 183 -4.17 23.60 -8.90
CA LYS A 183 -3.41 24.38 -7.91
C LYS A 183 -1.91 24.42 -8.25
N GLU A 184 -1.25 25.55 -8.01
CA GLU A 184 0.21 25.71 -8.14
C GLU A 184 0.96 24.83 -7.13
N PHE A 185 2.10 24.23 -7.47
CA PHE A 185 2.86 23.39 -6.52
C PHE A 185 3.41 24.16 -5.32
N ILE A 186 3.48 23.47 -4.18
CA ILE A 186 4.08 23.99 -2.94
C ILE A 186 5.34 23.18 -2.65
N SER A 187 6.42 23.88 -2.31
CA SER A 187 7.69 23.23 -1.98
C SER A 187 7.61 22.54 -0.62
N PRO A 188 8.25 21.37 -0.44
CA PRO A 188 8.33 20.72 0.85
C PRO A 188 9.17 21.54 1.84
N ARG A 189 8.84 21.40 3.12
CA ARG A 189 9.53 22.05 4.24
C ARG A 189 10.36 21.06 5.03
N LYS A 190 11.58 21.45 5.43
CA LYS A 190 12.51 20.56 6.16
C LYS A 190 12.28 20.54 7.67
N ASP A 191 11.50 21.49 8.17
CA ASP A 191 11.17 21.66 9.58
C ASP A 191 9.87 20.93 9.98
N LEU A 192 9.16 20.32 9.03
CA LEU A 192 7.94 19.56 9.26
C LEU A 192 8.20 18.05 9.24
N ASP A 193 7.47 17.31 10.05
CA ASP A 193 7.43 15.85 10.00
C ASP A 193 6.77 15.33 8.70
N TYR A 194 6.86 14.02 8.46
CA TYR A 194 6.47 13.42 7.17
C TYR A 194 5.01 13.73 6.79
N GLU A 195 4.10 13.60 7.76
CA GLU A 195 2.65 13.79 7.58
C GLU A 195 2.26 15.27 7.50
N SER A 196 2.84 16.11 8.35
CA SER A 196 2.59 17.56 8.33
C SER A 196 3.13 18.19 7.05
N ASN A 197 4.27 17.71 6.54
CA ASN A 197 4.82 18.17 5.27
C ASN A 197 3.93 17.77 4.09
N PHE A 198 3.37 16.55 4.10
CA PHE A 198 2.40 16.12 3.11
C PHE A 198 1.17 17.04 3.07
N LEU A 199 0.56 17.27 4.24
CA LEU A 199 -0.60 18.15 4.40
C LEU A 199 -0.28 19.61 4.03
N HIS A 200 0.90 20.10 4.42
CA HIS A 200 1.40 21.42 4.05
C HIS A 200 1.47 21.56 2.52
N MET A 201 2.09 20.60 1.83
CA MET A 201 2.18 20.62 0.37
C MET A 201 0.80 20.57 -0.27
N MET A 202 -0.11 19.72 0.20
CA MET A 202 -1.46 19.59 -0.37
C MET A 202 -2.31 20.86 -0.20
N PHE A 203 -2.28 21.51 0.97
CA PHE A 203 -3.31 22.48 1.35
C PHE A 203 -2.83 23.92 1.55
N SER A 204 -1.51 24.16 1.61
CA SER A 204 -1.01 25.55 1.64
C SER A 204 -1.26 26.26 0.31
N THR A 205 -1.25 27.59 0.38
CA THR A 205 -1.35 28.47 -0.79
C THR A 205 -0.15 29.39 -0.83
N ALA A 206 0.13 30.02 -1.98
CA ALA A 206 1.21 31.00 -2.10
C ALA A 206 1.10 32.17 -1.09
N LYS A 207 -0.10 32.43 -0.55
CA LYS A 207 -0.38 33.53 0.37
C LYS A 207 -0.46 33.11 1.84
N LYS A 208 -0.63 31.81 2.12
CA LYS A 208 -0.91 31.33 3.48
C LYS A 208 -0.47 29.88 3.64
N ASP A 209 0.39 29.67 4.61
CA ASP A 209 0.76 28.36 5.11
C ASP A 209 -0.43 27.67 5.78
N TYR A 210 -0.66 26.42 5.42
CA TYR A 210 -1.60 25.55 6.12
C TYR A 210 -0.91 24.92 7.32
N HIS A 211 -1.48 25.14 8.51
CA HIS A 211 -1.05 24.52 9.76
C HIS A 211 -2.10 23.47 10.14
N PRO A 212 -1.87 22.18 9.84
CA PRO A 212 -2.86 21.14 10.13
C PRO A 212 -3.09 20.98 11.63
N ASP A 213 -4.35 20.77 12.03
CA ASP A 213 -4.68 20.34 13.40
C ASP A 213 -4.07 18.94 13.66
N GLU A 214 -3.53 18.72 14.86
CA GLU A 214 -2.89 17.44 15.20
C GLU A 214 -3.83 16.24 15.03
N THR A 215 -5.14 16.42 15.17
CA THR A 215 -6.13 15.37 14.91
C THR A 215 -6.09 14.90 13.46
N VAL A 216 -5.88 15.83 12.52
CA VAL A 216 -5.76 15.53 11.08
C VAL A 216 -4.40 14.89 10.79
N VAL A 217 -3.32 15.42 11.37
CA VAL A 217 -1.96 14.84 11.24
C VAL A 217 -1.95 13.39 11.74
N SER A 218 -2.50 13.15 12.94
CA SER A 218 -2.60 11.83 13.57
C SER A 218 -3.43 10.85 12.73
N ALA A 219 -4.48 11.32 12.06
CA ALA A 219 -5.28 10.50 11.17
C ALA A 219 -4.51 10.08 9.91
N ILE A 220 -3.78 11.00 9.27
CA ILE A 220 -2.91 10.69 8.13
C ILE A 220 -1.82 9.71 8.55
N ARG A 221 -1.15 9.96 9.69
CA ARG A 221 -0.16 9.04 10.28
C ARG A 221 -0.73 7.64 10.44
N THR A 222 -1.91 7.54 11.06
CA THR A 222 -2.61 6.26 11.24
C THR A 222 -2.87 5.58 9.90
N LEU A 223 -3.37 6.30 8.89
CA LEU A 223 -3.64 5.74 7.57
C LEU A 223 -2.36 5.23 6.89
N LEU A 224 -1.26 5.98 6.96
CA LEU A 224 0.02 5.59 6.40
C LEU A 224 0.58 4.33 7.08
N VAL A 225 0.54 4.25 8.41
CA VAL A 225 0.97 3.06 9.17
C VAL A 225 0.14 1.83 8.78
N LEU A 226 -1.19 1.97 8.70
CA LEU A 226 -2.10 0.86 8.37
C LEU A 226 -1.97 0.36 6.92
N HIS A 227 -1.37 1.15 6.04
CA HIS A 227 -1.15 0.81 4.63
C HIS A 227 0.33 0.63 4.28
N ALA A 228 1.23 0.62 5.29
CA ALA A 228 2.67 0.52 5.07
C ALA A 228 3.09 -0.82 4.44
N ASP A 229 2.45 -1.94 4.83
CA ASP A 229 2.63 -3.23 4.16
C ASP A 229 1.39 -4.13 4.34
N HIS A 230 1.22 -5.12 3.45
CA HIS A 230 0.18 -6.12 3.60
C HIS A 230 0.56 -7.46 2.96
N GLU A 231 1.77 -7.96 3.26
CA GLU A 231 2.25 -9.30 2.85
C GLU A 231 2.29 -9.46 1.30
N GLN A 232 2.12 -10.67 0.76
CA GLN A 232 2.16 -11.01 -0.67
C GLN A 232 0.81 -10.70 -1.33
N ASN A 233 0.42 -9.42 -1.33
CA ASN A 233 -0.68 -8.93 -2.16
C ASN A 233 -0.24 -8.70 -3.62
N CYS A 234 -1.21 -8.43 -4.51
CA CYS A 234 -0.96 -8.28 -5.95
C CYS A 234 0.18 -7.30 -6.27
N SER A 235 0.16 -6.08 -5.69
CA SER A 235 1.20 -5.08 -5.95
C SER A 235 2.56 -5.49 -5.39
N THR A 236 2.63 -6.06 -4.18
CA THR A 236 3.89 -6.55 -3.60
C THR A 236 4.48 -7.68 -4.45
N SER A 237 3.66 -8.62 -4.91
CA SER A 237 4.09 -9.68 -5.83
C SER A 237 4.58 -9.12 -7.17
N THR A 238 3.93 -8.11 -7.73
CA THR A 238 4.38 -7.43 -8.95
C THR A 238 5.75 -6.75 -8.75
N VAL A 239 5.96 -6.03 -7.65
CA VAL A 239 7.25 -5.40 -7.32
C VAL A 239 8.34 -6.45 -7.22
N ARG A 240 8.09 -7.56 -6.51
CA ARG A 240 9.05 -8.67 -6.38
C ARG A 240 9.37 -9.31 -7.71
N LEU A 241 8.37 -9.57 -8.55
CA LEU A 241 8.56 -10.21 -9.83
C LEU A 241 9.34 -9.32 -10.80
N ALA A 242 9.00 -8.03 -10.88
CA ALA A 242 9.76 -7.05 -11.66
C ALA A 242 11.20 -6.93 -11.15
N GLY A 243 11.39 -6.81 -9.83
CA GLY A 243 12.72 -6.74 -9.23
C GLY A 243 13.56 -8.00 -9.45
N SER A 244 12.94 -9.18 -9.60
CA SER A 244 13.65 -10.45 -9.86
C SER A 244 14.40 -10.48 -11.19
N SER A 245 14.00 -9.63 -12.16
CA SER A 245 14.75 -9.44 -13.41
C SER A 245 15.89 -8.42 -13.28
N LYS A 246 16.23 -8.00 -12.05
CA LYS A 246 17.14 -6.89 -11.74
C LYS A 246 16.69 -5.54 -12.32
N ALA A 247 15.37 -5.32 -12.46
CA ALA A 247 14.86 -3.99 -12.77
C ALA A 247 15.18 -3.01 -11.62
N ASN A 248 15.51 -1.75 -11.95
CA ASN A 248 15.80 -0.74 -10.94
C ASN A 248 14.60 -0.52 -9.98
N LEU A 249 14.89 0.00 -8.79
CA LEU A 249 13.90 0.14 -7.72
C LEU A 249 12.73 1.06 -8.11
N PHE A 250 12.99 2.15 -8.84
CA PHE A 250 11.95 3.07 -9.31
C PHE A 250 10.98 2.38 -10.27
N ALA A 251 11.49 1.65 -11.26
CA ALA A 251 10.67 0.90 -12.20
C ALA A 251 9.87 -0.21 -11.50
N SER A 252 10.49 -0.93 -10.57
CA SER A 252 9.83 -1.99 -9.80
C SER A 252 8.68 -1.45 -8.95
N ILE A 253 8.88 -0.32 -8.26
CA ILE A 253 7.82 0.35 -7.48
C ILE A 253 6.74 0.92 -8.39
N SER A 254 7.10 1.51 -9.54
CA SER A 254 6.13 1.97 -10.54
C SER A 254 5.21 0.83 -11.00
N ALA A 255 5.75 -0.38 -11.22
CA ALA A 255 4.93 -1.55 -11.56
C ALA A 255 3.97 -1.92 -10.42
N GLY A 256 4.42 -1.82 -9.17
CA GLY A 256 3.59 -1.97 -7.98
C GLY A 256 2.44 -0.96 -7.93
N VAL A 257 2.69 0.31 -8.25
CA VAL A 257 1.66 1.36 -8.31
C VAL A 257 0.63 1.05 -9.40
N CYS A 258 1.06 0.58 -10.58
CA CYS A 258 0.14 0.14 -11.64
C CYS A 258 -0.75 -1.03 -11.17
N ALA A 259 -0.17 -2.02 -10.49
CA ALA A 259 -0.93 -3.14 -9.93
C ALA A 259 -1.89 -2.70 -8.82
N LEU A 260 -1.48 -1.73 -7.99
CA LEU A 260 -2.31 -1.15 -6.92
C LEU A 260 -3.48 -0.34 -7.48
N TRP A 261 -3.31 0.36 -8.61
CA TRP A 261 -4.36 1.18 -9.21
C TRP A 261 -5.56 0.35 -9.68
N GLY A 262 -5.40 -0.95 -9.97
CA GLY A 262 -6.49 -1.81 -10.38
C GLY A 262 -7.70 -1.78 -9.41
N PRO A 263 -8.95 -1.78 -9.92
CA PRO A 263 -10.17 -1.61 -9.10
C PRO A 263 -10.40 -2.78 -8.12
N LEU A 264 -9.82 -3.95 -8.40
CA LEU A 264 -9.88 -5.12 -7.53
C LEU A 264 -8.78 -5.15 -6.45
N HIS A 265 -7.96 -4.10 -6.38
CA HIS A 265 -6.90 -3.94 -5.39
C HIS A 265 -7.03 -2.58 -4.68
N GLY A 266 -6.17 -1.60 -4.96
CA GLY A 266 -6.19 -0.29 -4.29
C GLY A 266 -7.26 0.68 -4.82
N GLY A 267 -7.76 0.48 -6.05
CA GLY A 267 -8.85 1.28 -6.61
C GLY A 267 -10.19 1.09 -5.89
N ALA A 268 -10.32 0.05 -5.05
CA ALA A 268 -11.54 -0.24 -4.31
C ALA A 268 -11.98 0.92 -3.39
N ASN A 269 -11.05 1.72 -2.85
CA ASN A 269 -11.39 2.84 -1.99
C ASN A 269 -12.15 3.95 -2.75
N GLN A 270 -11.77 4.22 -3.99
CA GLN A 270 -12.46 5.19 -4.85
C GLN A 270 -13.86 4.67 -5.20
N GLU A 271 -13.95 3.40 -5.60
CA GLU A 271 -15.22 2.76 -5.95
C GLU A 271 -16.20 2.72 -4.76
N VAL A 272 -15.70 2.64 -3.52
CA VAL A 272 -16.53 2.81 -2.31
C VAL A 272 -17.13 4.21 -2.26
N MET A 273 -16.34 5.26 -2.50
CA MET A 273 -16.83 6.64 -2.48
C MET A 273 -17.86 6.87 -3.58
N GLU A 274 -17.58 6.44 -4.80
CA GLU A 274 -18.50 6.56 -5.94
C GLU A 274 -19.80 5.77 -5.69
N MET A 275 -19.72 4.57 -5.09
CA MET A 275 -20.89 3.81 -4.68
C MET A 275 -21.73 4.57 -3.64
N LEU A 276 -21.09 5.15 -2.61
CA LEU A 276 -21.79 5.93 -1.58
C LEU A 276 -22.45 7.19 -2.15
N GLU A 277 -21.77 7.88 -3.06
CA GLU A 277 -22.32 9.05 -3.78
C GLU A 277 -23.55 8.68 -4.61
N VAL A 278 -23.51 7.55 -5.33
CA VAL A 278 -24.66 7.03 -6.10
C VAL A 278 -25.84 6.71 -5.17
N ILE A 279 -25.60 6.02 -4.04
CA ILE A 279 -26.65 5.70 -3.08
C ILE A 279 -27.25 6.99 -2.49
N HIS A 280 -26.40 7.95 -2.14
CA HIS A 280 -26.84 9.23 -1.58
C HIS A 280 -27.68 10.04 -2.59
N ALA A 281 -27.25 10.11 -3.86
CA ALA A 281 -27.97 10.77 -4.94
C ALA A 281 -29.32 10.11 -5.25
N ASP A 282 -29.46 8.79 -5.02
CA ASP A 282 -30.70 8.01 -5.16
C ASP A 282 -31.56 8.04 -3.87
N GLY A 283 -31.39 9.06 -3.02
CA GLY A 283 -32.20 9.28 -1.82
C GLY A 283 -31.74 8.52 -0.57
N GLY A 284 -30.59 7.83 -0.62
CA GLY A 284 -29.97 7.18 0.54
C GLY A 284 -30.55 5.83 0.94
N ASP A 285 -31.33 5.17 0.07
CA ASP A 285 -31.91 3.84 0.35
C ASP A 285 -30.86 2.73 0.18
N VAL A 286 -30.19 2.42 1.30
CA VAL A 286 -29.21 1.33 1.40
C VAL A 286 -29.84 -0.04 1.12
N GLN A 287 -31.08 -0.27 1.55
CA GLN A 287 -31.73 -1.57 1.41
C GLN A 287 -32.00 -1.90 -0.06
N LYS A 288 -32.40 -0.89 -0.85
CA LYS A 288 -32.52 -0.99 -2.32
C LYS A 288 -31.21 -1.44 -2.96
N PHE A 289 -30.08 -0.84 -2.57
CA PHE A 289 -28.77 -1.20 -3.12
C PHE A 289 -28.34 -2.62 -2.73
N VAL A 290 -28.52 -2.99 -1.45
CA VAL A 290 -28.20 -4.34 -0.95
C VAL A 290 -29.05 -5.41 -1.64
N ASN A 291 -30.33 -5.15 -1.88
CA ASN A 291 -31.21 -6.07 -2.59
C ASN A 291 -30.74 -6.30 -4.04
N ARG A 292 -30.32 -5.24 -4.73
CA ARG A 292 -29.72 -5.34 -6.07
C ARG A 292 -28.42 -6.15 -6.07
N ALA A 293 -27.56 -5.95 -5.07
CA ALA A 293 -26.31 -6.70 -4.94
C ALA A 293 -26.55 -8.21 -4.69
N LYS A 294 -27.63 -8.55 -3.99
CA LYS A 294 -28.04 -9.94 -3.69
C LYS A 294 -28.79 -10.64 -4.83
N GLY A 295 -29.32 -9.89 -5.80
CA GLY A 295 -30.05 -10.44 -6.95
C GLY A 295 -29.21 -11.45 -7.73
N LYS A 296 -29.59 -12.74 -7.68
CA LYS A 296 -28.96 -13.78 -8.49
C LYS A 296 -29.54 -13.72 -9.91
N GLY A 297 -28.67 -13.64 -10.93
CA GLY A 297 -29.06 -13.81 -12.33
C GLY A 297 -29.69 -12.59 -13.02
N SER A 298 -29.75 -11.41 -12.36
CA SER A 298 -30.16 -10.18 -13.03
C SER A 298 -29.01 -9.56 -13.81
N SER A 299 -29.29 -8.99 -14.98
CA SER A 299 -28.38 -8.09 -15.71
C SER A 299 -27.93 -6.88 -14.88
N ASP A 300 -28.69 -6.53 -13.83
CA ASP A 300 -28.50 -5.33 -13.01
C ASP A 300 -27.71 -5.58 -11.71
N LYS A 301 -26.95 -6.70 -11.64
CA LYS A 301 -26.22 -7.06 -10.42
C LYS A 301 -25.09 -6.06 -10.18
N VAL A 302 -25.25 -5.24 -9.14
CA VAL A 302 -24.20 -4.34 -8.65
C VAL A 302 -23.31 -5.05 -7.64
N ARG A 303 -22.05 -4.60 -7.52
CA ARG A 303 -21.12 -5.11 -6.52
C ARG A 303 -21.12 -4.17 -5.31
N LEU A 304 -21.09 -4.75 -4.11
CA LEU A 304 -20.93 -4.00 -2.88
C LEU A 304 -19.44 -3.72 -2.66
N MET A 305 -19.00 -2.51 -2.99
CA MET A 305 -17.59 -2.11 -2.92
C MET A 305 -17.18 -1.90 -1.47
N GLY A 306 -15.93 -2.25 -1.12
CA GLY A 306 -15.43 -2.18 0.27
C GLY A 306 -15.86 -3.35 1.16
N PHE A 307 -16.63 -4.32 0.63
CA PHE A 307 -17.05 -5.51 1.37
C PHE A 307 -16.37 -6.79 0.84
N GLY A 308 -15.97 -7.63 1.79
CA GLY A 308 -15.20 -8.84 1.53
C GLY A 308 -13.70 -8.56 1.43
N HIS A 309 -12.88 -9.54 1.81
CA HIS A 309 -11.44 -9.43 1.76
C HIS A 309 -10.84 -10.78 1.37
N ARG A 310 -9.81 -10.80 0.51
CA ARG A 310 -9.18 -12.06 0.06
C ARG A 310 -8.61 -12.86 1.24
N VAL A 311 -8.00 -12.15 2.18
CA VAL A 311 -7.38 -12.73 3.38
C VAL A 311 -8.35 -12.78 4.57
N TYR A 312 -8.85 -11.65 5.07
CA TYR A 312 -9.74 -11.61 6.24
C TYR A 312 -11.13 -12.19 5.95
N LYS A 313 -11.50 -13.26 6.68
CA LYS A 313 -12.81 -13.91 6.55
C LYS A 313 -13.88 -13.25 7.42
N ASN A 314 -13.49 -12.80 8.61
CA ASN A 314 -14.41 -12.28 9.61
C ASN A 314 -14.40 -10.75 9.65
N TYR A 315 -13.21 -10.15 9.77
CA TYR A 315 -13.06 -8.71 9.95
C TYR A 315 -11.63 -8.25 9.64
N ASP A 316 -11.49 -7.05 9.07
CA ASP A 316 -10.19 -6.40 8.85
C ASP A 316 -9.81 -5.57 10.11
N PRO A 317 -8.74 -5.93 10.84
CA PRO A 317 -8.35 -5.23 12.06
C PRO A 317 -8.08 -3.73 11.86
N ARG A 318 -7.68 -3.32 10.66
CA ARG A 318 -7.38 -1.92 10.32
C ARG A 318 -8.63 -1.06 10.27
N ALA A 319 -9.74 -1.62 9.77
CA ALA A 319 -11.00 -0.89 9.61
C ALA A 319 -11.53 -0.34 10.95
N LYS A 320 -11.25 -1.01 12.08
CA LYS A 320 -11.71 -0.57 13.42
C LYS A 320 -11.02 0.71 13.83
N ILE A 321 -9.74 0.78 13.55
CA ILE A 321 -8.87 1.90 13.88
C ILE A 321 -9.24 3.08 12.99
N ILE A 322 -9.39 2.84 11.67
CA ILE A 322 -9.81 3.87 10.71
C ILE A 322 -11.18 4.43 11.07
N LYS A 323 -12.16 3.59 11.39
CA LYS A 323 -13.50 4.02 11.83
C LYS A 323 -13.41 4.95 13.03
N ARG A 324 -12.62 4.60 14.05
CA ARG A 324 -12.43 5.46 15.24
C ARG A 324 -11.85 6.82 14.86
N ARG A 325 -10.76 6.84 14.07
CA ARG A 325 -10.12 8.09 13.62
C ARG A 325 -11.05 8.97 12.81
N CYS A 326 -11.84 8.37 11.92
CA CYS A 326 -12.86 9.08 11.14
C CYS A 326 -13.87 9.81 12.05
N MET A 327 -14.41 9.11 13.06
CA MET A 327 -15.35 9.71 14.01
C MET A 327 -14.70 10.83 14.84
N ASP A 328 -13.44 10.64 15.28
CA ASP A 328 -12.70 11.65 16.04
C ASP A 328 -12.50 12.95 15.23
N ILE A 329 -12.12 12.83 13.96
CA ILE A 329 -11.92 13.98 13.06
C ILE A 329 -13.23 14.72 12.82
N LEU A 330 -14.30 14.02 12.43
CA LEU A 330 -15.57 14.66 12.09
C LEU A 330 -16.15 15.40 13.30
N LYS A 331 -16.08 14.78 14.48
CA LYS A 331 -16.47 15.42 15.74
C LYS A 331 -15.62 16.66 16.03
N LYS A 332 -14.31 16.59 15.85
CA LYS A 332 -13.38 17.70 16.09
C LYS A 332 -13.62 18.88 15.15
N LEU A 333 -13.87 18.59 13.87
CA LEU A 333 -14.12 19.61 12.85
C LEU A 333 -15.57 20.12 12.86
N GLY A 334 -16.47 19.48 13.61
CA GLY A 334 -17.89 19.81 13.61
C GLY A 334 -18.56 19.55 12.26
N VAL A 335 -18.04 18.59 11.49
CA VAL A 335 -18.50 18.26 10.14
C VAL A 335 -19.53 17.14 10.20
N HIS A 336 -20.68 17.38 9.58
CA HIS A 336 -21.67 16.36 9.30
C HIS A 336 -21.47 15.86 7.86
N ASP A 337 -21.16 14.58 7.70
CA ASP A 337 -20.92 13.96 6.39
C ASP A 337 -22.09 13.02 6.03
N PRO A 338 -22.92 13.36 5.02
CA PRO A 338 -24.04 12.52 4.62
C PRO A 338 -23.60 11.17 4.02
N LEU A 339 -22.41 11.09 3.41
CA LEU A 339 -21.90 9.82 2.89
C LEU A 339 -21.51 8.87 4.02
N LEU A 340 -21.02 9.40 5.14
CA LEU A 340 -20.76 8.59 6.33
C LEU A 340 -22.05 7.99 6.90
N GLU A 341 -23.17 8.73 6.89
CA GLU A 341 -24.46 8.18 7.33
C GLU A 341 -24.90 7.00 6.48
N VAL A 342 -24.71 7.08 5.16
CA VAL A 342 -24.96 5.97 4.23
C VAL A 342 -24.02 4.81 4.53
N ALA A 343 -22.72 5.08 4.70
CA ALA A 343 -21.70 4.07 4.99
C ALA A 343 -21.95 3.32 6.32
N LEU A 344 -22.47 4.00 7.34
CA LEU A 344 -22.79 3.38 8.64
C LEU A 344 -24.04 2.50 8.61
N LYS A 345 -24.94 2.72 7.65
CA LYS A 345 -26.17 1.93 7.45
C LYS A 345 -25.92 0.64 6.64
N LEU A 346 -24.86 0.63 5.82
CA LEU A 346 -24.43 -0.51 4.99
C LEU A 346 -23.82 -1.65 5.82
#